data_AF-B4PSV6-F1
#
_entry.id   AF-B4PSV6-F1
#
_cell.length_a   1.000
_cell.length_b   1.000
_cell.length_c   1.000
_cell.angle_alpha   90.00
_cell.angle_beta   90.00
_cell.angle_gamma   90.00
#
_symmetry.space_group_name_H-M   'P 1'
#
loop_
_entity.id
_entity.type
_entity.pdbx_description
1 polymer ?
#
loop_
_entity_poly.entity_id
_entity_poly.type
_entity_poly.pdbx_seq_one_letter_code
_entity_poly.pdbx_strand_id
1 'polypeptide(L)'
;METVRELVQFMQPNQRLDLKAVALTHVLGLTGSSEGKSAILSLDEMLMAIFGLTFDANQTVAKDAVLSLINLTAEEEAAIKVFQLAKQLQPAFAIVEVAAKEITNEQSDLADPWSMVLSNLTRVESLVHEILDTLEKDDQTLPRLAKAFAQLDYNKKKAKLHYLAPIFCNLTQVPRGRELCCHRKYQLLEKLLPFASFEGSVVRRGGTIGILKNVCFDTVYHDVILNEQSSILVAILQPLCGPEEFSDEDNELLPIELQYLPESKTREEDPDLRKMLLECLLQLCSTRRSREILRSRGAYEILREYHKWEAKVAKDSDCLLACENVVDILIKKEEEIGLDNYKTEVEVPAEQSEKFVQEDAAYVKSLLD
;
A
#
# COMPACT_ATOMS: atom_id res chain seq x y z
N MET A 1 -22.49 29.14 -0.77
CA MET A 1 -21.17 29.81 -0.82
C MET A 1 -21.06 30.85 0.28
N GLU A 2 -21.89 31.89 0.28
CA GLU A 2 -21.84 32.97 1.29
C GLU A 2 -22.11 32.48 2.73
N THR A 3 -23.12 31.62 2.91
CA THR A 3 -23.41 30.95 4.18
C THR A 3 -22.29 30.03 4.70
N VAL A 4 -21.49 29.42 3.81
CA VAL A 4 -20.36 28.57 4.21
C VAL A 4 -19.18 29.44 4.63
N ARG A 5 -18.93 30.56 3.92
CA ARG A 5 -17.90 31.54 4.26
C ARG A 5 -18.13 32.15 5.65
N GLU A 6 -19.38 32.37 6.05
CA GLU A 6 -19.72 32.85 7.40
C GLU A 6 -19.26 31.91 8.53
N LEU A 7 -19.12 30.60 8.28
CA LEU A 7 -18.65 29.67 9.32
C LEU A 7 -17.19 29.91 9.72
N VAL A 8 -16.36 30.47 8.82
CA VAL A 8 -14.93 30.74 9.07
C VAL A 8 -14.73 31.65 10.29
N GLN A 9 -15.64 32.59 10.53
CA GLN A 9 -15.54 33.52 11.66
C GLN A 9 -15.65 32.80 13.02
N PHE A 10 -16.32 31.65 13.07
CA PHE A 10 -16.52 30.85 14.28
C PHE A 10 -15.44 29.77 14.47
N MET A 11 -14.61 29.52 13.46
CA MET A 11 -13.62 28.45 13.44
C MET A 11 -12.18 28.92 13.73
N GLN A 12 -12.02 30.09 14.35
CA GLN A 12 -10.69 30.55 14.77
C GLN A 12 -10.27 29.85 16.07
N PRO A 13 -8.98 29.53 16.29
CA PRO A 13 -8.52 28.81 17.48
C PRO A 13 -8.89 29.47 18.82
N ASN A 14 -8.95 30.81 18.84
CA ASN A 14 -9.31 31.61 20.00
C ASN A 14 -10.82 31.76 20.23
N GLN A 15 -11.66 31.17 19.37
CA GLN A 15 -13.12 31.22 19.56
C GLN A 15 -13.59 30.37 20.73
N ARG A 16 -14.76 30.74 21.25
CA ARG A 16 -15.44 29.96 22.28
C ARG A 16 -15.66 28.53 21.79
N LEU A 17 -15.42 27.57 22.68
CA LEU A 17 -15.47 26.14 22.37
C LEU A 17 -16.80 25.72 21.72
N ASP A 18 -17.93 26.19 22.25
CA ASP A 18 -19.26 25.88 21.73
C ASP A 18 -19.45 26.37 20.28
N LEU A 19 -18.96 27.57 19.97
CA LEU A 19 -19.05 28.13 18.63
C LEU A 19 -18.18 27.37 17.61
N LYS A 20 -16.90 27.14 17.94
CA LYS A 20 -15.99 26.43 17.02
C LYS A 20 -16.37 24.97 16.84
N ALA A 21 -16.82 24.29 17.89
CA ALA A 21 -17.26 22.90 17.79
C ALA A 21 -18.49 22.74 16.89
N VAL A 22 -19.51 23.59 17.04
CA VAL A 22 -20.71 23.56 16.19
C VAL A 22 -20.37 23.90 14.74
N ALA A 23 -19.61 24.97 14.51
CA ALA A 23 -19.22 25.37 13.16
C ALA A 23 -18.41 24.27 12.45
N LEU A 24 -17.42 23.68 13.15
CA LEU A 24 -16.61 22.60 12.61
C LEU A 24 -17.44 21.33 12.36
N THR A 25 -18.40 21.00 13.23
CA THR A 25 -19.32 19.87 12.99
C THR A 25 -20.11 20.04 11.69
N HIS A 26 -20.59 21.25 11.40
CA HIS A 26 -21.24 21.54 10.13
C HIS A 26 -20.29 21.41 8.94
N VAL A 27 -19.06 21.93 9.06
CA VAL A 27 -18.04 21.79 8.01
C VAL A 27 -17.69 20.33 7.76
N LEU A 28 -17.49 19.54 8.82
CA LEU A 28 -17.24 18.10 8.71
C LEU A 28 -18.40 17.40 7.97
N GLY A 29 -19.64 17.73 8.30
CA GLY A 29 -20.82 17.22 7.58
C GLY A 29 -20.81 17.57 6.08
N LEU A 30 -20.36 18.77 5.70
CA LEU A 30 -20.24 19.18 4.30
C LEU A 30 -19.14 18.40 3.55
N THR A 31 -18.06 18.00 4.23
CA THR A 31 -17.00 17.20 3.57
C THR A 31 -17.47 15.79 3.15
N GLY A 32 -18.67 15.38 3.56
CA GLY A 32 -19.29 14.11 3.17
C GLY A 32 -19.91 14.08 1.76
N SER A 33 -20.07 15.22 1.08
CA SER A 33 -20.58 15.27 -0.31
C SER A 33 -19.65 16.02 -1.25
N SER A 34 -19.72 15.69 -2.55
CA SER A 34 -18.91 16.33 -3.58
C SER A 34 -19.16 17.85 -3.67
N GLU A 35 -20.42 18.27 -3.55
CA GLU A 35 -20.79 19.70 -3.55
C GLU A 35 -20.24 20.44 -2.33
N GLY A 36 -20.29 19.79 -1.16
CA GLY A 36 -19.79 20.37 0.09
C GLY A 36 -18.26 20.47 0.10
N LYS A 37 -17.56 19.44 -0.37
CA LYS A 37 -16.11 19.49 -0.61
C LYS A 37 -15.75 20.62 -1.56
N SER A 38 -16.43 20.73 -2.71
CA SER A 38 -16.21 21.80 -3.69
C SER A 38 -16.40 23.19 -3.07
N ALA A 39 -17.47 23.38 -2.28
CA ALA A 39 -17.72 24.64 -1.57
C ALA A 39 -16.60 24.98 -0.58
N ILE A 40 -16.12 24.01 0.21
CA ILE A 40 -15.01 24.20 1.15
C ILE A 40 -13.71 24.51 0.41
N LEU A 41 -13.38 23.71 -0.61
CA LEU A 41 -12.17 23.85 -1.41
C LEU A 41 -12.15 25.18 -2.16
N SER A 42 -13.29 25.79 -2.49
CA SER A 42 -13.33 27.12 -3.10
C SER A 42 -12.95 28.28 -2.15
N LEU A 43 -12.83 28.01 -0.85
CA LEU A 43 -12.59 29.00 0.20
C LEU A 43 -11.29 28.68 0.94
N ASP A 44 -10.19 29.31 0.53
CA ASP A 44 -8.89 29.06 1.15
C ASP A 44 -8.90 29.41 2.65
N GLU A 45 -9.67 30.42 3.08
CA GLU A 45 -9.81 30.79 4.49
C GLU A 45 -10.49 29.68 5.33
N MET A 46 -11.32 28.85 4.69
CA MET A 46 -11.92 27.68 5.34
C MET A 46 -10.87 26.60 5.60
N LEU A 47 -10.03 26.31 4.61
CA LEU A 47 -8.93 25.36 4.77
C LEU A 47 -7.93 25.83 5.83
N MET A 48 -7.60 27.13 5.84
CA MET A 48 -6.76 27.73 6.90
C MET A 48 -7.37 27.56 8.29
N ALA A 49 -8.68 27.76 8.44
CA ALA A 49 -9.37 27.55 9.71
C ALA A 49 -9.32 26.07 10.14
N ILE A 50 -9.55 25.13 9.20
CA ILE A 50 -9.42 23.69 9.47
C ILE A 50 -8.01 23.35 9.93
N PHE A 51 -6.96 23.84 9.24
CA PHE A 51 -5.56 23.62 9.65
C PHE A 51 -5.30 24.13 11.07
N GLY A 52 -5.76 25.34 11.39
CA GLY A 52 -5.59 25.92 12.73
C GLY A 52 -6.24 25.09 13.83
N LEU A 53 -7.45 24.56 13.57
CA LEU A 53 -8.18 23.75 14.54
C LEU A 53 -7.59 22.34 14.73
N THR A 54 -6.70 21.86 13.86
CA THR A 54 -6.00 20.58 14.10
C THR A 54 -5.12 20.59 15.35
N PHE A 55 -4.75 21.78 15.85
CA PHE A 55 -3.97 21.97 17.08
C PHE A 55 -4.81 22.40 18.28
N ASP A 56 -6.15 22.30 18.20
CA ASP A 56 -7.02 22.76 19.28
C ASP A 56 -6.75 22.00 20.58
N ALA A 57 -6.80 22.70 21.71
CA ALA A 57 -6.65 22.09 23.03
C ALA A 57 -7.77 21.08 23.33
N ASN A 58 -8.96 21.27 22.74
CA ASN A 58 -10.04 20.32 22.81
C ASN A 58 -9.85 19.20 21.78
N GLN A 59 -9.66 17.97 22.28
CA GLN A 59 -9.38 16.80 21.43
C GLN A 59 -10.49 16.47 20.44
N THR A 60 -11.76 16.75 20.76
CA THR A 60 -12.87 16.52 19.82
C THR A 60 -12.79 17.49 18.65
N VAL A 61 -12.52 18.77 18.92
CA VAL A 61 -12.35 19.79 17.87
C VAL A 61 -11.15 19.46 16.99
N ALA A 62 -10.00 19.12 17.59
CA ALA A 62 -8.81 18.73 16.84
C ALA A 62 -9.09 17.49 15.96
N LYS A 63 -9.78 16.49 16.51
CA LYS A 63 -10.17 15.29 15.77
C LYS A 63 -11.10 15.61 14.60
N ASP A 64 -12.15 16.38 14.79
CA ASP A 64 -13.11 16.72 13.72
C ASP A 64 -12.44 17.54 12.60
N ALA A 65 -11.44 18.35 12.94
CA ALA A 65 -10.64 19.07 11.96
C ALA A 65 -9.79 18.11 11.11
N VAL A 66 -9.12 17.14 11.74
CA VAL A 66 -8.35 16.12 11.00
C VAL A 66 -9.28 15.21 10.18
N LEU A 67 -10.46 14.84 10.69
CA LEU A 67 -11.46 14.08 9.93
C LEU A 67 -11.92 14.84 8.69
N SER A 68 -12.09 16.17 8.80
CA SER A 68 -12.41 17.01 7.64
C SER A 68 -11.27 16.96 6.61
N LEU A 69 -10.00 16.99 7.05
CA LEU A 69 -8.85 16.83 6.15
C LEU A 69 -8.80 15.45 5.49
N ILE A 70 -9.15 14.38 6.19
CA ILE A 70 -9.22 13.03 5.58
C ILE A 70 -10.22 13.05 4.42
N ASN A 71 -11.43 13.56 4.64
CA ASN A 71 -12.46 13.59 3.61
C ASN A 71 -12.09 14.49 2.42
N LEU A 72 -11.44 15.63 2.68
CA LEU A 72 -10.99 16.56 1.64
C LEU A 72 -9.82 15.99 0.83
N THR A 73 -8.88 15.30 1.47
CA THR A 73 -7.73 14.69 0.77
C THR A 73 -8.06 13.36 0.10
N ALA A 74 -9.29 12.86 0.25
CA ALA A 74 -9.71 11.58 -0.33
C ALA A 74 -9.80 11.59 -1.87
N GLU A 75 -9.75 12.75 -2.53
CA GLU A 75 -9.73 12.91 -3.98
C GLU A 75 -8.43 13.59 -4.42
N GLU A 76 -7.88 13.18 -5.57
CA GLU A 76 -6.54 13.59 -6.01
C GLU A 76 -6.39 15.11 -6.18
N GLU A 77 -7.29 15.76 -6.93
CA GLU A 77 -7.24 17.22 -7.16
C GLU A 77 -7.35 18.00 -5.85
N ALA A 78 -8.20 17.53 -4.94
CA ALA A 78 -8.41 18.14 -3.64
C ALA A 78 -7.20 17.94 -2.71
N ALA A 79 -6.57 16.76 -2.72
CA ALA A 79 -5.32 16.49 -2.01
C ALA A 79 -4.19 17.41 -2.46
N ILE A 80 -4.03 17.59 -3.79
CA ILE A 80 -3.07 18.53 -4.37
C ILE A 80 -3.36 19.95 -3.88
N LYS A 81 -4.62 20.41 -3.97
CA LYS A 81 -5.00 21.75 -3.50
C LYS A 81 -4.68 21.95 -2.02
N VAL A 82 -5.07 21.00 -1.15
CA VAL A 82 -4.82 21.07 0.29
C VAL A 82 -3.32 21.16 0.57
N PHE A 83 -2.52 20.33 -0.07
CA PHE A 83 -1.06 20.30 0.08
C PHE A 83 -0.39 21.60 -0.39
N GLN A 84 -0.78 22.09 -1.57
CA GLN A 84 -0.24 23.34 -2.12
C GLN A 84 -0.61 24.55 -1.27
N LEU A 85 -1.87 24.66 -0.84
CA LEU A 85 -2.28 25.76 0.02
C LEU A 85 -1.53 25.73 1.34
N ALA A 86 -1.43 24.58 2.00
CA ALA A 86 -0.69 24.41 3.25
C ALA A 86 0.75 24.97 3.17
N LYS A 87 1.43 24.72 2.05
CA LYS A 87 2.78 25.22 1.77
C LYS A 87 2.83 26.74 1.50
N GLN A 88 1.81 27.30 0.86
CA GLN A 88 1.77 28.72 0.47
C GLN A 88 1.49 29.66 1.66
N LEU A 89 0.94 29.16 2.76
CA LEU A 89 0.66 29.95 3.96
C LEU A 89 1.92 30.58 4.56
N GLN A 90 1.72 31.68 5.30
CA GLN A 90 2.78 32.41 6.00
C GLN A 90 2.38 32.60 7.48
N PRO A 91 2.93 31.80 8.42
CA PRO A 91 3.86 30.68 8.20
C PRO A 91 3.19 29.48 7.51
N ALA A 92 3.99 28.66 6.84
CA ALA A 92 3.50 27.45 6.17
C ALA A 92 2.92 26.45 7.18
N PHE A 93 1.82 25.80 6.81
CA PHE A 93 1.31 24.64 7.53
C PHE A 93 2.07 23.40 7.06
N ALA A 94 3.01 22.95 7.88
CA ALA A 94 3.90 21.82 7.63
C ALA A 94 3.16 20.46 7.73
N ILE A 95 2.20 20.22 6.82
CA ILE A 95 1.22 19.12 6.93
C ILE A 95 1.86 17.73 7.05
N VAL A 96 2.96 17.49 6.34
CA VAL A 96 3.70 16.22 6.38
C VAL A 96 4.41 16.06 7.73
N GLU A 97 5.11 17.09 8.21
CA GLU A 97 5.78 17.07 9.51
C GLU A 97 4.79 16.93 10.67
N VAL A 98 3.63 17.58 10.58
CA VAL A 98 2.54 17.45 11.55
C VAL A 98 2.04 16.01 11.57
N ALA A 99 1.74 15.42 10.41
CA ALA A 99 1.31 14.04 10.33
C ALA A 99 2.38 13.08 10.89
N ALA A 100 3.64 13.22 10.46
CA ALA A 100 4.73 12.38 10.95
C ALA A 100 4.93 12.49 12.47
N LYS A 101 4.83 13.71 13.03
CA LYS A 101 4.91 13.95 14.48
C LYS A 101 3.77 13.28 15.24
N GLU A 102 2.53 13.40 14.76
CA GLU A 102 1.37 12.80 15.42
C GLU A 102 1.40 11.27 15.32
N ILE A 103 1.76 10.71 14.17
CA ILE A 103 1.89 9.26 13.95
C ILE A 103 2.97 8.65 14.86
N THR A 104 4.11 9.34 14.98
CA THR A 104 5.24 8.84 15.79
C THR A 104 5.12 9.17 17.29
N ASN A 105 4.12 9.94 17.71
CA ASN A 105 3.86 10.22 19.11
C ASN A 105 3.05 9.08 19.76
N GLU A 106 3.69 8.32 20.65
CA GLU A 106 3.07 7.22 21.39
C GLU A 106 1.85 7.66 22.24
N GLN A 107 1.70 8.95 22.53
CA GLN A 107 0.60 9.52 23.31
C GLN A 107 -0.45 10.25 22.47
N SER A 108 -0.34 10.26 21.15
CA SER A 108 -1.29 10.96 20.29
C SER A 108 -2.61 10.20 20.18
N ASP A 109 -3.71 10.89 20.50
CA ASP A 109 -5.09 10.44 20.23
C ASP A 109 -5.50 10.68 18.76
N LEU A 110 -4.64 11.36 17.97
CA LEU A 110 -4.86 11.73 16.56
C LEU A 110 -3.98 10.94 15.58
N ALA A 111 -3.19 9.98 16.06
CA ALA A 111 -2.21 9.25 15.26
C ALA A 111 -2.86 8.49 14.08
N ASP A 112 -4.00 7.82 14.30
CA ASP A 112 -4.75 7.13 13.24
C ASP A 112 -5.32 8.12 12.22
N PRO A 113 -6.09 9.16 12.60
CA PRO A 113 -6.55 10.18 11.67
C PRO A 113 -5.43 10.81 10.82
N TRP A 114 -4.29 11.15 11.42
CA TRP A 114 -3.16 11.73 10.69
C TRP A 114 -2.49 10.72 9.75
N SER A 115 -2.44 9.44 10.11
CA SER A 115 -1.98 8.39 9.18
C SER A 115 -2.88 8.27 7.95
N MET A 116 -4.19 8.50 8.09
CA MET A 116 -5.13 8.50 6.95
C MET A 116 -4.93 9.74 6.05
N VAL A 117 -4.73 10.93 6.63
CA VAL A 117 -4.40 12.14 5.85
C VAL A 117 -3.11 11.93 5.05
N LEU A 118 -2.04 11.46 5.69
CA LEU A 118 -0.76 11.24 5.01
C LEU A 118 -0.85 10.11 3.96
N SER A 119 -1.64 9.07 4.22
CA SER A 119 -1.93 8.03 3.23
C SER A 119 -2.62 8.59 1.98
N ASN A 120 -3.61 9.47 2.16
CA ASN A 120 -4.30 10.11 1.05
C ASN A 120 -3.37 11.02 0.23
N LEU A 121 -2.52 11.81 0.89
CA LEU A 121 -1.54 12.67 0.23
C LEU A 121 -0.48 11.86 -0.54
N THR A 122 0.06 10.81 0.08
CA THR A 122 1.09 9.97 -0.56
C THR A 122 0.55 9.17 -1.75
N ARG A 123 -0.76 8.90 -1.81
CA ARG A 123 -1.38 8.24 -2.96
C ARG A 123 -1.21 9.04 -4.26
N VAL A 124 -1.09 10.36 -4.17
CA VAL A 124 -0.91 11.23 -5.33
C VAL A 124 0.56 11.22 -5.74
N GLU A 125 0.89 10.54 -6.85
CA GLU A 125 2.27 10.36 -7.33
C GLU A 125 3.04 11.68 -7.42
N SER A 126 2.40 12.74 -7.95
CA SER A 126 3.01 14.06 -8.12
C SER A 126 3.44 14.75 -6.82
N LEU A 127 2.91 14.32 -5.67
CA LEU A 127 3.28 14.85 -4.35
C LEU A 127 4.39 14.02 -3.68
N VAL A 128 4.62 12.78 -4.11
CA VAL A 128 5.47 11.81 -3.39
C VAL A 128 6.91 12.30 -3.25
N HIS A 129 7.49 12.89 -4.29
CA HIS A 129 8.87 13.38 -4.22
C HIS A 129 9.07 14.46 -3.14
N GLU A 130 8.13 15.40 -3.04
CA GLU A 130 8.21 16.50 -2.06
C GLU A 130 7.87 16.01 -0.64
N ILE A 131 6.98 15.01 -0.53
CA ILE A 131 6.73 14.30 0.73
C ILE A 131 7.99 13.55 1.19
N LEU A 132 8.68 12.84 0.29
CA LEU A 132 9.93 12.15 0.60
C LEU A 132 11.02 13.13 1.07
N ASP A 133 11.18 14.27 0.39
CA ASP A 133 12.11 15.33 0.82
C ASP A 133 11.84 15.79 2.26
N THR A 134 10.56 15.86 2.62
CA THR A 134 10.15 16.25 3.96
C THR A 134 10.42 15.15 5.00
N LEU A 135 10.11 13.88 4.67
CA LEU A 135 10.33 12.73 5.55
C LEU A 135 11.81 12.37 5.74
N GLU A 136 12.66 12.72 4.76
CA GLU A 136 14.12 12.52 4.79
C GLU A 136 14.90 13.75 5.28
N LYS A 137 14.20 14.83 5.64
CA LYS A 137 14.83 16.06 6.14
C LYS A 137 15.68 15.82 7.39
N ASP A 138 15.32 14.81 8.19
CA ASP A 138 16.13 14.29 9.28
C ASP A 138 16.26 12.76 9.20
N ASP A 139 17.38 12.23 9.72
CA ASP A 139 17.68 10.79 9.70
C ASP A 139 16.81 9.95 10.66
N GLN A 140 15.82 10.52 11.35
CA GLN A 140 15.03 9.86 12.40
C GLN A 140 13.57 9.66 12.03
N THR A 141 12.98 10.51 11.20
CA THR A 141 11.54 10.49 10.88
C THR A 141 11.12 9.16 10.24
N LEU A 142 11.77 8.72 9.16
CA LEU A 142 11.46 7.42 8.53
C LEU A 142 11.72 6.21 9.44
N PRO A 143 12.86 6.10 10.14
CA PRO A 143 13.06 5.03 11.12
C PRO A 143 12.00 4.98 12.22
N ARG A 144 11.49 6.13 12.68
CA ARG A 144 10.41 6.19 13.68
C ARG A 144 9.08 5.74 13.11
N LEU A 145 8.73 6.13 11.88
CA LEU A 145 7.54 5.63 11.19
C LEU A 145 7.62 4.11 11.00
N ALA A 146 8.78 3.58 10.59
CA ALA A 146 9.01 2.15 10.44
C ALA A 146 8.87 1.40 11.78
N LYS A 147 9.41 1.97 12.87
CA LYS A 147 9.24 1.44 14.23
C LYS A 147 7.76 1.44 14.66
N ALA A 148 7.06 2.54 14.42
CA ALA A 148 5.63 2.68 14.74
C ALA A 148 4.76 1.68 13.97
N PHE A 149 5.15 1.36 12.74
CA PHE A 149 4.51 0.29 11.98
C PHE A 149 4.81 -1.09 12.56
N ALA A 150 6.07 -1.40 12.84
CA ALA A 150 6.49 -2.74 13.27
C ALA A 150 5.95 -3.15 14.66
N GLN A 151 5.62 -2.18 15.51
CA GLN A 151 5.12 -2.42 16.87
C GLN A 151 3.59 -2.24 16.94
N LEU A 152 2.84 -3.33 17.06
CA LEU A 152 1.36 -3.30 17.10
C LEU A 152 0.79 -2.51 18.28
N ASP A 153 1.54 -2.39 19.37
CA ASP A 153 1.20 -1.68 20.60
C ASP A 153 1.99 -0.36 20.76
N TYR A 154 2.56 0.18 19.67
CA TYR A 154 3.36 1.40 19.68
C TYR A 154 2.64 2.59 20.35
N ASN A 155 1.37 2.82 19.99
CA ASN A 155 0.59 3.94 20.51
C ASN A 155 -0.18 3.55 21.79
N LYS A 156 0.10 4.26 22.88
CA LYS A 156 -0.49 4.04 24.21
C LYS A 156 -1.92 4.55 24.35
N LYS A 157 -2.42 5.27 23.34
CA LYS A 157 -3.83 5.68 23.20
C LYS A 157 -4.66 4.71 22.36
N LYS A 158 -4.10 3.54 22.02
CA LYS A 158 -4.75 2.45 21.27
C LYS A 158 -4.97 2.74 19.78
N ALA A 159 -4.33 3.76 19.20
CA ALA A 159 -4.27 3.93 17.75
C ALA A 159 -3.57 2.71 17.12
N LYS A 160 -4.06 2.24 15.97
CA LYS A 160 -3.60 0.97 15.35
C LYS A 160 -2.53 1.17 14.29
N LEU A 161 -2.46 2.37 13.72
CA LEU A 161 -1.53 2.79 12.69
C LEU A 161 -1.54 1.86 11.46
N HIS A 162 -2.71 1.31 11.12
CA HIS A 162 -2.84 0.42 9.95
C HIS A 162 -2.47 1.14 8.65
N TYR A 163 -2.77 2.44 8.56
CA TYR A 163 -2.52 3.26 7.37
C TYR A 163 -1.04 3.62 7.15
N LEU A 164 -0.13 3.25 8.05
CA LEU A 164 1.31 3.26 7.75
C LEU A 164 1.66 2.30 6.59
N ALA A 165 0.95 1.18 6.45
CA ALA A 165 1.18 0.26 5.32
C ALA A 165 0.89 0.90 3.95
N PRO A 166 -0.30 1.49 3.70
CA PRO A 166 -0.55 2.20 2.45
C PRO A 166 0.34 3.45 2.29
N ILE A 167 0.74 4.15 3.35
CA ILE A 167 1.76 5.22 3.24
C ILE A 167 3.04 4.66 2.60
N PHE A 168 3.63 3.60 3.17
CA PHE A 168 4.87 3.03 2.62
C PHE A 168 4.66 2.45 1.21
N CYS A 169 3.52 1.82 0.93
CA CYS A 169 3.14 1.36 -0.41
C CYS A 169 3.10 2.50 -1.42
N ASN A 170 2.43 3.59 -1.08
CA ASN A 170 2.33 4.75 -1.94
C ASN A 170 3.70 5.40 -2.16
N LEU A 171 4.58 5.43 -1.16
CA LEU A 171 5.94 5.95 -1.37
C LEU A 171 6.73 5.10 -2.38
N THR A 172 6.54 3.78 -2.42
CA THR A 172 7.24 2.90 -3.36
C THR A 172 6.69 2.92 -4.80
N GLN A 173 5.64 3.70 -5.08
CA GLN A 173 5.18 3.89 -6.46
C GLN A 173 6.24 4.58 -7.34
N VAL A 174 7.07 5.46 -6.75
CA VAL A 174 8.16 6.15 -7.44
C VAL A 174 9.51 5.44 -7.24
N PRO A 175 10.47 5.53 -8.19
CA PRO A 175 11.77 4.86 -8.10
C PRO A 175 12.55 5.16 -6.82
N ARG A 176 12.57 6.43 -6.37
CA ARG A 176 13.25 6.85 -5.13
C ARG A 176 12.68 6.14 -3.89
N GLY A 177 11.37 5.92 -3.84
CA GLY A 177 10.76 5.22 -2.72
C GLY A 177 11.09 3.73 -2.70
N ARG A 178 11.18 3.09 -3.88
CA ARG A 178 11.66 1.69 -3.99
C ARG A 178 13.11 1.56 -3.52
N GLU A 179 13.97 2.48 -3.95
CA GLU A 179 15.36 2.55 -3.51
C GLU A 179 15.44 2.66 -1.99
N LEU A 180 14.70 3.60 -1.40
CA LEU A 180 14.63 3.80 0.04
C LEU A 180 14.18 2.56 0.80
N CYS A 181 13.16 1.87 0.29
CA CYS A 181 12.62 0.65 0.90
C CYS A 181 13.65 -0.50 0.89
N CYS A 182 14.40 -0.63 -0.20
CA CYS A 182 15.44 -1.66 -0.38
C CYS A 182 16.79 -1.27 0.25
N HIS A 183 16.93 -0.03 0.71
CA HIS A 183 18.20 0.47 1.23
C HIS A 183 18.50 -0.11 2.63
N ARG A 184 19.63 -0.83 2.74
CA ARG A 184 20.05 -1.51 3.99
C ARG A 184 20.15 -0.59 5.21
N LYS A 185 20.42 0.71 5.03
CA LYS A 185 20.47 1.72 6.13
C LYS A 185 19.20 1.70 6.98
N TYR A 186 18.03 1.54 6.37
CA TYR A 186 16.75 1.68 7.06
C TYR A 186 16.15 0.34 7.50
N GLN A 187 16.56 -0.75 6.83
CA GLN A 187 15.98 -2.10 7.00
C GLN A 187 14.46 -2.04 6.97
N LEU A 188 13.93 -1.22 6.04
CA LEU A 188 12.51 -0.91 6.02
C LEU A 188 11.75 -2.16 5.56
N LEU A 189 12.15 -2.73 4.43
CA LEU A 189 11.49 -3.89 3.86
C LEU A 189 11.42 -5.06 4.85
N GLU A 190 12.50 -5.41 5.53
CA GLU A 190 12.54 -6.51 6.51
C GLU A 190 11.57 -6.30 7.69
N LYS A 191 11.35 -5.05 8.11
CA LYS A 191 10.36 -4.72 9.16
C LYS A 191 8.92 -4.80 8.67
N LEU A 192 8.72 -4.64 7.36
CA LEU A 192 7.40 -4.68 6.73
C LEU A 192 6.96 -6.12 6.43
N LEU A 193 7.88 -7.00 6.03
CA LEU A 193 7.57 -8.37 5.58
C LEU A 193 6.61 -9.17 6.47
N PRO A 194 6.74 -9.18 7.81
CA PRO A 194 5.84 -9.97 8.65
C PRO A 194 4.37 -9.60 8.50
N PHE A 195 4.07 -8.41 7.98
CA PHE A 195 2.71 -7.93 7.79
C PHE A 195 2.06 -8.40 6.48
N ALA A 196 2.78 -9.06 5.57
CA ALA A 196 2.21 -9.64 4.36
C ALA A 196 1.17 -10.74 4.66
N SER A 197 1.30 -11.43 5.80
CA SER A 197 0.35 -12.46 6.28
C SER A 197 -0.33 -12.09 7.59
N PHE A 198 -0.41 -10.79 7.94
CA PHE A 198 -1.01 -10.35 9.19
C PHE A 198 -2.54 -10.43 9.19
N GLU A 199 -3.10 -11.48 9.78
CA GLU A 199 -4.55 -11.73 9.85
C GLU A 199 -5.35 -10.55 10.45
N GLY A 200 -4.77 -9.86 11.44
CA GLY A 200 -5.46 -8.80 12.19
C GLY A 200 -5.78 -7.52 11.40
N SER A 201 -5.31 -7.38 10.15
CA SER A 201 -5.64 -6.20 9.32
C SER A 201 -5.35 -6.41 7.84
N VAL A 202 -6.41 -6.46 7.03
CA VAL A 202 -6.32 -6.46 5.56
C VAL A 202 -5.59 -5.22 5.03
N VAL A 203 -5.72 -4.06 5.69
CA VAL A 203 -5.01 -2.82 5.31
C VAL A 203 -3.50 -2.98 5.44
N ARG A 204 -3.02 -3.64 6.51
CA ARG A 204 -1.59 -3.91 6.70
C ARG A 204 -1.08 -4.95 5.70
N ARG A 205 -1.84 -6.02 5.45
CA ARG A 205 -1.51 -7.03 4.43
C ARG A 205 -1.44 -6.41 3.05
N GLY A 206 -2.51 -5.74 2.62
CA GLY A 206 -2.59 -5.11 1.31
C GLY A 206 -1.51 -4.05 1.07
N GLY A 207 -1.24 -3.19 2.05
CA GLY A 207 -0.14 -2.23 1.91
C GLY A 207 1.23 -2.91 1.83
N THR A 208 1.47 -3.98 2.60
CA THR A 208 2.75 -4.72 2.54
C THR A 208 2.91 -5.47 1.21
N ILE A 209 1.86 -6.16 0.74
CA ILE A 209 1.84 -6.85 -0.55
C ILE A 209 2.01 -5.85 -1.70
N GLY A 210 1.38 -4.67 -1.61
CA GLY A 210 1.58 -3.59 -2.59
C GLY A 210 3.02 -3.09 -2.63
N ILE A 211 3.70 -2.98 -1.48
CA ILE A 211 5.13 -2.66 -1.43
C ILE A 211 5.95 -3.72 -2.17
N LEU A 212 5.67 -5.01 -1.94
CA LEU A 212 6.34 -6.12 -2.62
C LEU A 212 6.12 -6.04 -4.13
N LYS A 213 4.89 -5.82 -4.59
CA LYS A 213 4.55 -5.64 -6.00
C LYS A 213 5.33 -4.51 -6.64
N ASN A 214 5.35 -3.34 -6.00
CA ASN A 214 6.07 -2.16 -6.50
C ASN A 214 7.57 -2.45 -6.64
N VAL A 215 8.19 -3.12 -5.66
CA VAL A 215 9.61 -3.48 -5.72
C VAL A 215 9.88 -4.55 -6.79
N CYS A 216 9.01 -5.55 -6.94
CA CYS A 216 9.14 -6.60 -7.96
C CYS A 216 9.06 -6.08 -9.40
N PHE A 217 8.38 -4.94 -9.62
CA PHE A 217 8.25 -4.33 -10.94
C PHE A 217 9.60 -3.97 -11.56
N ASP A 218 10.55 -3.56 -10.72
CA ASP A 218 11.85 -3.04 -11.13
C ASP A 218 12.93 -4.13 -11.01
N THR A 219 13.45 -4.58 -12.16
CA THR A 219 14.37 -5.73 -12.24
C THR A 219 15.66 -5.53 -11.47
N VAL A 220 16.04 -4.28 -11.17
CA VAL A 220 17.26 -3.99 -10.38
C VAL A 220 17.21 -4.57 -8.98
N TYR A 221 16.01 -4.79 -8.43
CA TYR A 221 15.83 -5.32 -7.07
C TYR A 221 15.61 -6.84 -7.04
N HIS A 222 15.57 -7.53 -8.18
CA HIS A 222 15.31 -8.98 -8.20
C HIS A 222 16.39 -9.76 -7.44
N ASP A 223 17.65 -9.33 -7.53
CA ASP A 223 18.74 -9.94 -6.76
C ASP A 223 18.61 -9.72 -5.24
N VAL A 224 17.93 -8.64 -4.81
CA VAL A 224 17.61 -8.39 -3.39
C VAL A 224 16.44 -9.27 -2.95
N ILE A 225 15.41 -9.37 -3.79
CA ILE A 225 14.19 -10.15 -3.54
C ILE A 225 14.49 -11.66 -3.46
N LEU A 226 15.28 -12.15 -4.42
CA LEU A 226 15.59 -13.57 -4.60
C LEU A 226 16.88 -14.00 -3.87
N ASN A 227 17.45 -13.13 -3.05
CA ASN A 227 18.58 -13.48 -2.20
C ASN A 227 18.18 -14.59 -1.23
N GLU A 228 18.99 -15.64 -1.11
CA GLU A 228 18.68 -16.79 -0.24
C GLU A 228 18.57 -16.44 1.25
N GLN A 229 19.23 -15.36 1.68
CA GLN A 229 19.17 -14.85 3.06
C GLN A 229 17.97 -13.93 3.28
N SER A 230 17.21 -13.62 2.23
CA SER A 230 16.07 -12.73 2.27
C SER A 230 14.78 -13.52 2.44
N SER A 231 13.93 -13.10 3.37
CA SER A 231 12.59 -13.66 3.57
C SER A 231 11.55 -13.08 2.60
N ILE A 232 11.95 -12.29 1.60
CA ILE A 232 11.01 -11.62 0.68
C ILE A 232 10.26 -12.63 -0.18
N LEU A 233 10.95 -13.58 -0.82
CA LEU A 233 10.29 -14.61 -1.63
C LEU A 233 9.34 -15.45 -0.78
N VAL A 234 9.73 -15.78 0.46
CA VAL A 234 8.86 -16.48 1.43
C VAL A 234 7.61 -15.66 1.73
N ALA A 235 7.73 -14.33 1.96
CA ALA A 235 6.59 -13.45 2.19
C ALA A 235 5.64 -13.35 0.98
N ILE A 236 6.12 -13.61 -0.23
CA ILE A 236 5.29 -13.67 -1.45
C ILE A 236 4.59 -15.03 -1.58
N LEU A 237 5.31 -16.13 -1.31
CA LEU A 237 4.80 -17.49 -1.52
C LEU A 237 3.90 -17.97 -0.37
N GLN A 238 4.23 -17.63 0.89
CA GLN A 238 3.52 -18.11 2.08
C GLN A 238 2.01 -17.85 2.06
N PRO A 239 1.49 -16.68 1.63
CA PRO A 239 0.05 -16.47 1.58
C PRO A 239 -0.65 -17.29 0.48
N LEU A 240 0.09 -17.86 -0.48
CA LEU A 240 -0.43 -18.73 -1.53
C LEU A 240 -0.40 -20.22 -1.13
N CYS A 241 0.28 -20.57 -0.04
CA CYS A 241 0.32 -21.94 0.48
C CYS A 241 -0.95 -22.29 1.26
N GLY A 242 -1.43 -23.53 1.09
CA GLY A 242 -2.49 -24.13 1.90
C GLY A 242 -1.96 -25.30 2.75
N PRO A 243 -2.86 -26.19 3.21
CA PRO A 243 -2.51 -27.32 4.07
C PRO A 243 -2.07 -28.56 3.27
N GLU A 244 -1.74 -28.42 1.98
CA GLU A 244 -1.38 -29.56 1.15
C GLU A 244 -0.04 -30.19 1.55
N GLU A 245 0.02 -31.52 1.49
CA GLU A 245 1.27 -32.26 1.67
C GLU A 245 2.02 -32.35 0.33
N PHE A 246 3.26 -31.89 0.35
CA PHE A 246 4.20 -32.06 -0.76
C PHE A 246 4.96 -33.38 -0.63
N SER A 247 5.43 -33.93 -1.75
CA SER A 247 6.37 -35.07 -1.72
C SER A 247 7.69 -34.66 -1.05
N ASP A 248 8.51 -35.63 -0.62
CA ASP A 248 9.83 -35.31 -0.05
C ASP A 248 10.71 -34.57 -1.06
N GLU A 249 10.68 -34.97 -2.33
CA GLU A 249 11.42 -34.30 -3.42
C GLU A 249 10.96 -32.85 -3.62
N ASP A 250 9.65 -32.59 -3.61
CA ASP A 250 9.11 -31.24 -3.73
C ASP A 250 9.46 -30.39 -2.48
N ASN A 251 9.37 -30.97 -1.28
CA ASN A 251 9.74 -30.28 -0.03
C ASN A 251 11.22 -29.86 -0.01
N GLU A 252 12.13 -30.69 -0.54
CA GLU A 252 13.56 -30.35 -0.63
C GLU A 252 13.84 -29.07 -1.44
N LEU A 253 12.95 -28.70 -2.38
CA LEU A 253 13.04 -27.47 -3.16
C LEU A 253 12.54 -26.23 -2.39
N LEU A 254 11.56 -26.41 -1.51
CA LEU A 254 10.88 -25.30 -0.84
C LEU A 254 11.81 -24.60 0.17
N PRO A 255 11.66 -23.27 0.36
CA PRO A 255 12.21 -22.59 1.52
C PRO A 255 11.82 -23.30 2.82
N ILE A 256 12.74 -23.33 3.80
CA ILE A 256 12.56 -24.07 5.06
C ILE A 256 11.26 -23.68 5.76
N GLU A 257 10.88 -22.40 5.70
CA GLU A 257 9.67 -21.85 6.32
C GLU A 257 8.36 -22.33 5.66
N LEU A 258 8.43 -22.90 4.46
CA LEU A 258 7.29 -23.38 3.67
C LEU A 258 7.21 -24.91 3.60
N GLN A 259 8.17 -25.63 4.17
CA GLN A 259 8.16 -27.08 4.26
C GLN A 259 7.22 -27.54 5.38
N TYR A 260 6.50 -28.65 5.14
CA TYR A 260 5.67 -29.33 6.15
C TYR A 260 4.75 -28.39 6.95
N LEU A 261 4.03 -27.50 6.25
CA LEU A 261 3.09 -26.57 6.86
C LEU A 261 1.97 -27.32 7.62
N PRO A 262 1.44 -26.78 8.72
CA PRO A 262 0.41 -27.45 9.52
C PRO A 262 -0.93 -27.50 8.79
N GLU A 263 -1.80 -28.46 9.16
CA GLU A 263 -3.17 -28.57 8.61
C GLU A 263 -4.02 -27.30 8.83
N SER A 264 -3.68 -26.46 9.81
CA SER A 264 -4.34 -25.20 10.06
C SER A 264 -3.94 -24.08 9.08
N LYS A 265 -2.96 -24.33 8.18
CA LYS A 265 -2.48 -23.34 7.23
C LYS A 265 -3.57 -23.03 6.18
N THR A 266 -3.95 -21.76 6.10
CA THR A 266 -4.86 -21.25 5.07
C THR A 266 -4.14 -20.31 4.11
N ARG A 267 -4.71 -20.19 2.91
CA ARG A 267 -4.32 -19.18 1.91
C ARG A 267 -4.89 -17.82 2.28
N GLU A 268 -4.37 -16.76 1.64
CA GLU A 268 -4.96 -15.43 1.72
C GLU A 268 -6.40 -15.44 1.21
N GLU A 269 -7.32 -14.94 2.05
CA GLU A 269 -8.76 -14.99 1.79
C GLU A 269 -9.19 -13.95 0.76
N ASP A 270 -8.50 -12.80 0.73
CA ASP A 270 -8.81 -11.69 -0.16
C ASP A 270 -8.27 -11.94 -1.58
N PRO A 271 -9.13 -12.05 -2.60
CA PRO A 271 -8.71 -12.34 -3.98
C PRO A 271 -7.84 -11.23 -4.59
N ASP A 272 -8.06 -9.96 -4.24
CA ASP A 272 -7.24 -8.87 -4.75
C ASP A 272 -5.80 -8.99 -4.22
N LEU A 273 -5.65 -9.42 -2.96
CA LEU A 273 -4.34 -9.69 -2.38
C LEU A 273 -3.66 -10.92 -3.00
N ARG A 274 -4.40 -12.00 -3.26
CA ARG A 274 -3.88 -13.17 -3.97
C ARG A 274 -3.39 -12.80 -5.37
N LYS A 275 -4.20 -12.08 -6.13
CA LYS A 275 -3.85 -11.59 -7.48
C LYS A 275 -2.58 -10.76 -7.45
N MET A 276 -2.43 -9.82 -6.51
CA MET A 276 -1.21 -9.02 -6.38
C MET A 276 0.04 -9.86 -6.08
N LEU A 277 -0.06 -10.93 -5.28
CA LEU A 277 1.06 -11.84 -5.01
C LEU A 277 1.47 -12.62 -6.27
N LEU A 278 0.49 -13.10 -7.05
CA LEU A 278 0.72 -13.77 -8.33
C LEU A 278 1.36 -12.82 -9.35
N GLU A 279 0.91 -11.57 -9.39
CA GLU A 279 1.55 -10.52 -10.19
C GLU A 279 2.99 -10.25 -9.76
N CYS A 280 3.32 -10.31 -8.46
CA CYS A 280 4.71 -10.22 -7.99
C CYS A 280 5.56 -11.33 -8.62
N LEU A 281 5.09 -12.59 -8.56
CA LEU A 281 5.78 -13.73 -9.17
C LEU A 281 5.92 -13.57 -10.69
N LEU A 282 4.89 -13.07 -11.36
CA LEU A 282 4.95 -12.78 -12.79
C LEU A 282 6.01 -11.72 -13.12
N GLN A 283 6.13 -10.67 -12.30
CA GLN A 283 7.20 -9.68 -12.49
C GLN A 283 8.58 -10.30 -12.31
N LEU A 284 8.75 -11.19 -11.34
CA LEU A 284 9.99 -11.92 -11.09
C LEU A 284 10.35 -12.86 -12.24
N CYS A 285 9.38 -13.44 -12.94
CA CYS A 285 9.64 -14.30 -14.11
C CYS A 285 10.33 -13.60 -15.30
N SER A 286 10.46 -12.27 -15.29
CA SER A 286 11.03 -11.49 -16.40
C SER A 286 12.43 -11.92 -16.82
N THR A 287 13.30 -12.27 -15.87
CA THR A 287 14.68 -12.64 -16.18
C THR A 287 14.93 -14.15 -16.09
N ARG A 288 15.83 -14.67 -16.94
CA ARG A 288 16.30 -16.07 -16.92
C ARG A 288 16.73 -16.51 -15.53
N ARG A 289 17.62 -15.73 -14.91
CA ARG A 289 18.13 -16.02 -13.56
C ARG A 289 16.99 -16.12 -12.54
N SER A 290 16.05 -15.17 -12.58
CA SER A 290 14.91 -15.18 -11.67
C SER A 290 14.02 -16.41 -11.87
N ARG A 291 13.73 -16.81 -13.12
CA ARG A 291 12.97 -18.05 -13.42
C ARG A 291 13.68 -19.29 -12.90
N GLU A 292 14.98 -19.41 -13.13
CA GLU A 292 15.80 -20.51 -12.62
C GLU A 292 15.74 -20.58 -11.08
N ILE A 293 15.85 -19.44 -10.39
CA ILE A 293 15.72 -19.37 -8.93
C ILE A 293 14.31 -19.78 -8.49
N LEU A 294 13.24 -19.22 -9.09
CA LEU A 294 11.87 -19.54 -8.74
C LEU A 294 11.57 -21.05 -8.87
N ARG A 295 12.02 -21.69 -9.97
CA ARG A 295 11.90 -23.14 -10.13
C ARG A 295 12.70 -23.89 -9.07
N SER A 296 13.94 -23.49 -8.81
CA SER A 296 14.78 -24.15 -7.79
C SER A 296 14.26 -23.98 -6.36
N ARG A 297 13.33 -23.04 -6.13
CA ARG A 297 12.73 -22.70 -4.84
C ARG A 297 11.29 -23.19 -4.71
N GLY A 298 10.88 -24.13 -5.56
CA GLY A 298 9.59 -24.81 -5.44
C GLY A 298 8.37 -23.94 -5.77
N ALA A 299 8.55 -22.81 -6.48
CA ALA A 299 7.44 -21.89 -6.76
C ALA A 299 6.37 -22.55 -7.65
N TYR A 300 6.77 -23.37 -8.62
CA TYR A 300 5.84 -24.10 -9.48
C TYR A 300 5.00 -25.10 -8.68
N GLU A 301 5.61 -25.81 -7.75
CA GLU A 301 5.00 -26.82 -6.89
C GLU A 301 3.91 -26.18 -6.03
N ILE A 302 4.20 -25.03 -5.41
CA ILE A 302 3.22 -24.24 -4.66
C ILE A 302 2.07 -23.79 -5.57
N LEU A 303 2.39 -23.23 -6.75
CA LEU A 303 1.38 -22.70 -7.66
C LEU A 303 0.49 -23.77 -8.28
N ARG A 304 1.01 -24.99 -8.46
CA ARG A 304 0.24 -26.15 -8.92
C ARG A 304 -0.85 -26.54 -7.93
N GLU A 305 -0.55 -26.58 -6.63
CA GLU A 305 -1.56 -26.86 -5.61
C GLU A 305 -2.50 -25.65 -5.39
N TYR A 306 -1.96 -24.44 -5.45
CA TYR A 306 -2.76 -23.21 -5.46
C TYR A 306 -3.79 -23.20 -6.59
N HIS A 307 -3.38 -23.51 -7.84
CA HIS A 307 -4.27 -23.55 -9.01
C HIS A 307 -5.42 -24.54 -8.82
N LYS A 308 -5.12 -25.75 -8.35
CA LYS A 308 -6.16 -26.77 -8.05
C LYS A 308 -7.15 -26.27 -6.99
N TRP A 309 -6.66 -25.60 -5.96
CA TRP A 309 -7.50 -25.03 -4.91
C TRP A 309 -8.34 -23.85 -5.43
N GLU A 310 -7.75 -22.93 -6.17
CA GLU A 310 -8.46 -21.78 -6.73
C GLU A 310 -9.55 -22.24 -7.71
N ALA A 311 -9.26 -23.21 -8.59
CA ALA A 311 -10.22 -23.76 -9.54
C ALA A 311 -11.41 -24.47 -8.89
N LYS A 312 -11.22 -25.12 -7.72
CA LYS A 312 -12.24 -26.00 -7.12
C LYS A 312 -12.93 -25.41 -5.90
N VAL A 313 -12.20 -24.63 -5.10
CA VAL A 313 -12.62 -24.19 -3.77
C VAL A 313 -12.94 -22.70 -3.76
N ALA A 314 -11.95 -21.84 -4.06
CA ALA A 314 -12.13 -20.39 -3.98
C ALA A 314 -12.89 -19.81 -5.18
N LYS A 315 -12.66 -20.36 -6.37
CA LYS A 315 -13.37 -20.07 -7.63
C LYS A 315 -13.28 -18.60 -8.07
N ASP A 316 -12.15 -17.94 -7.80
CA ASP A 316 -11.88 -16.62 -8.38
C ASP A 316 -11.18 -16.76 -9.74
N SER A 317 -11.90 -16.42 -10.81
CA SER A 317 -11.44 -16.54 -12.19
C SER A 317 -10.24 -15.65 -12.52
N ASP A 318 -10.18 -14.47 -11.91
CA ASP A 318 -9.07 -13.52 -12.08
C ASP A 318 -7.78 -14.04 -11.44
N CYS A 319 -7.87 -14.60 -10.24
CA CYS A 319 -6.75 -15.25 -9.57
C CYS A 319 -6.29 -16.51 -10.32
N LEU A 320 -7.22 -17.27 -10.90
CA LEU A 320 -6.88 -18.46 -11.67
C LEU A 320 -6.05 -18.09 -12.91
N LEU A 321 -6.50 -17.11 -13.70
CA LEU A 321 -5.75 -16.58 -14.83
C LEU A 321 -4.40 -16.01 -14.40
N ALA A 322 -4.35 -15.24 -13.30
CA ALA A 322 -3.09 -14.69 -12.78
C ALA A 322 -2.10 -15.80 -12.39
N CYS A 323 -2.58 -16.94 -11.87
CA CYS A 323 -1.74 -18.09 -11.56
C CYS A 323 -1.22 -18.76 -12.84
N GLU A 324 -2.08 -18.97 -13.82
CA GLU A 324 -1.73 -19.58 -15.11
C GLU A 324 -0.68 -18.76 -15.85
N ASN A 325 -0.78 -17.43 -15.83
CA ASN A 325 0.23 -16.54 -16.40
C ASN A 325 1.64 -16.75 -15.80
N VAL A 326 1.74 -17.12 -14.53
CA VAL A 326 3.03 -17.45 -13.90
C VAL A 326 3.47 -18.86 -14.27
N VAL A 327 2.55 -19.83 -14.16
CA VAL A 327 2.80 -21.26 -14.41
C VAL A 327 3.25 -21.50 -15.86
N ASP A 328 2.63 -20.84 -16.84
CA ASP A 328 2.96 -20.95 -18.27
C ASP A 328 4.39 -20.55 -18.61
N ILE A 329 5.00 -19.72 -17.76
CA ILE A 329 6.42 -19.36 -17.86
C ILE A 329 7.28 -20.37 -17.12
N LEU A 330 6.90 -20.74 -15.88
CA LEU A 330 7.72 -21.60 -15.03
C LEU A 330 7.79 -23.06 -15.52
N ILE A 331 6.77 -23.54 -16.24
CA ILE A 331 6.75 -24.90 -16.81
C ILE A 331 7.73 -25.08 -17.98
N LYS A 332 8.09 -24.00 -18.67
CA LYS A 332 9.03 -24.00 -19.80
C LYS A 332 10.46 -23.94 -19.29
N LYS A 333 11.39 -24.61 -19.98
CA LYS A 333 12.83 -24.47 -19.74
C LYS A 333 13.41 -23.27 -20.47
N GLU A 334 14.60 -22.86 -20.07
CA GLU A 334 15.26 -21.68 -20.66
C GLU A 334 15.60 -21.87 -22.14
N GLU A 335 15.82 -23.11 -22.60
CA GLU A 335 16.02 -23.41 -24.01
C GLU A 335 14.75 -23.20 -24.85
N GLU A 336 13.56 -23.34 -24.24
CA GLU A 336 12.26 -23.09 -24.89
C GLU A 336 11.91 -21.61 -24.89
N ILE A 337 12.28 -20.88 -23.84
CA ILE A 337 12.02 -19.44 -23.71
C ILE A 337 12.98 -18.64 -24.60
N GLY A 338 14.27 -18.99 -24.60
CA GLY A 338 15.27 -18.40 -25.50
C GLY A 338 15.58 -16.91 -25.28
N LEU A 339 15.12 -16.30 -24.18
CA LEU A 339 15.27 -14.88 -23.88
C LEU A 339 15.83 -14.70 -22.46
N ASP A 340 16.78 -13.78 -22.30
CA ASP A 340 17.34 -13.49 -20.97
C ASP A 340 16.41 -12.58 -20.18
N ASN A 341 15.87 -11.53 -20.80
CA ASN A 341 14.86 -10.66 -20.21
C ASN A 341 13.74 -10.29 -21.20
N TYR A 342 12.57 -10.90 -21.05
CA TYR A 342 11.46 -10.64 -21.97
C TYR A 342 10.87 -9.23 -21.86
N LYS A 343 11.10 -8.48 -20.78
CA LYS A 343 10.63 -7.09 -20.66
C LYS A 343 11.42 -6.13 -21.55
N THR A 344 12.66 -6.49 -21.90
CA THR A 344 13.55 -5.64 -22.71
C THR A 344 13.78 -6.19 -24.11
N GLU A 345 13.62 -7.50 -24.30
CA GLU A 345 13.92 -8.18 -25.57
C GLU A 345 12.67 -8.44 -26.43
N VAL A 346 11.46 -8.32 -25.85
CA VAL A 346 10.19 -8.51 -26.57
C VAL A 346 9.47 -7.18 -26.74
N GLU A 347 9.24 -6.79 -27.98
CA GLU A 347 8.33 -5.70 -28.31
C GLU A 347 6.96 -6.29 -28.66
N VAL A 348 5.94 -5.97 -27.85
CA VAL A 348 4.55 -6.38 -28.11
C VAL A 348 3.83 -5.25 -28.85
N PRO A 349 3.41 -5.44 -30.11
CA PRO A 349 2.63 -4.45 -30.83
C PRO A 349 1.30 -4.12 -30.11
N ALA A 350 0.85 -2.87 -30.18
CA ALA A 350 -0.38 -2.42 -29.51
C ALA A 350 -1.62 -3.27 -29.88
N GLU A 351 -1.77 -3.64 -31.14
CA GLU A 351 -2.86 -4.50 -31.62
C GLU A 351 -2.84 -5.90 -30.97
N GLN A 352 -1.65 -6.46 -30.74
CA GLN A 352 -1.51 -7.74 -30.03
C GLN A 352 -1.87 -7.59 -28.56
N SER A 353 -1.46 -6.48 -27.92
CA SER A 353 -1.80 -6.20 -26.53
C SER A 353 -3.32 -6.10 -26.32
N GLU A 354 -4.04 -5.40 -27.20
CA GLU A 354 -5.51 -5.31 -27.12
C GLU A 354 -6.18 -6.67 -27.31
N LYS A 355 -5.65 -7.48 -28.23
CA LYS A 355 -6.15 -8.82 -28.49
C LYS A 355 -5.96 -9.74 -27.27
N PHE A 356 -4.80 -9.73 -26.63
CA PHE A 356 -4.55 -10.53 -25.42
C PHE A 356 -5.50 -10.14 -24.27
N VAL A 357 -5.76 -8.84 -24.09
CA VAL A 357 -6.74 -8.37 -23.08
C VAL A 357 -8.15 -8.90 -23.37
N GLN A 358 -8.56 -8.98 -24.64
CA GLN A 358 -9.85 -9.54 -25.02
C GLN A 358 -9.91 -11.06 -24.83
N GLU A 359 -8.82 -11.77 -25.14
CA GLU A 359 -8.69 -13.21 -24.92
C GLU A 359 -8.75 -13.56 -23.42
N ASP A 360 -8.04 -12.81 -22.58
CA ASP A 360 -8.09 -12.93 -21.12
C ASP A 360 -9.51 -12.71 -20.59
N ALA A 361 -10.19 -11.64 -21.03
CA ALA A 361 -11.56 -11.36 -20.62
C ALA A 361 -12.55 -12.45 -21.06
N ALA A 362 -12.38 -13.00 -22.26
CA ALA A 362 -13.19 -14.11 -22.77
C ALA A 362 -12.93 -15.39 -21.98
N TYR A 363 -11.68 -15.68 -21.64
CA TYR A 363 -11.29 -16.84 -20.84
C TYR A 363 -11.86 -16.76 -19.42
N VAL A 364 -11.67 -15.64 -18.72
CA VAL A 364 -12.24 -15.38 -17.39
C VAL A 364 -13.75 -15.60 -17.41
N LYS A 365 -14.45 -15.08 -18.43
CA LYS A 365 -15.89 -15.30 -18.58
C LYS A 365 -16.25 -16.78 -18.77
N SER A 366 -15.47 -17.51 -19.56
CA SER A 366 -15.71 -18.94 -19.81
C SER A 366 -15.54 -19.83 -18.58
N LEU A 367 -14.83 -19.37 -17.55
CA LEU A 367 -14.68 -20.07 -16.26
C LEU A 367 -15.88 -19.85 -15.32
N LEU A 368 -16.69 -18.82 -15.57
CA LEU A 368 -17.88 -18.47 -14.77
C LEU A 368 -19.17 -19.12 -15.30
N ASP A 369 -19.19 -19.46 -16.60
CA ASP A 369 -20.28 -20.18 -17.28
C ASP A 369 -20.20 -21.70 -17.02
#